data_AF-A0A7K8E945-F1
#
_entry.id   AF-A0A7K8E945-F1
#
_cell.length_a   1.000
_cell.length_b   1.000
_cell.length_c   1.000
_cell.angle_alpha   90.00
_cell.angle_beta   90.00
_cell.angle_gamma   90.00
#
_symmetry.space_group_name_H-M   'P 1'
#
loop_
_entity.id
_entity.type
_entity.pdbx_description
1 polymer ?
#
loop_
_entity_poly.entity_id
_entity_poly.type
_entity_poly.pdbx_seq_one_letter_code
_entity_poly.pdbx_strand_id
1 'polypeptide(L)' 'VTYAVTNFSPLSGRDVISINAKTGEIHLTGVLDFEEVSVFDFRIEVRDQGIPPLSGHCRLELEVVDVND' A
#
# COMPACT_ATOMS: atom_id res chain seq x y z
N VAL A 1 7.16 -16.23 -1.06
CA VAL A 1 6.02 -15.46 -0.50
C VAL A 1 5.45 -14.54 -1.57
N THR A 2 4.22 -14.08 -1.42
CA THR A 2 3.59 -13.09 -2.31
C THR A 2 3.00 -11.95 -1.49
N TYR A 3 3.22 -10.72 -1.95
CA TYR A 3 2.75 -9.50 -1.30
C TYR A 3 1.48 -8.97 -2.00
N ALA A 4 0.51 -8.52 -1.22
CA ALA A 4 -0.70 -7.89 -1.73
C ALA A 4 -1.15 -6.75 -0.80
N VAL A 5 -1.66 -5.67 -1.39
CA VAL A 5 -2.29 -4.59 -0.62
C VAL A 5 -3.78 -4.90 -0.40
N THR A 6 -4.25 -4.68 0.82
CA THR A 6 -5.64 -4.85 1.23
C THR A 6 -6.10 -3.64 2.05
N ASN A 7 -7.42 -3.48 2.21
CA ASN A 7 -8.03 -2.49 3.12
C ASN A 7 -7.57 -1.03 2.94
N PHE A 8 -7.37 -0.61 1.68
CA PHE A 8 -7.02 0.78 1.36
C PHE A 8 -8.07 1.80 1.81
N SER A 9 -7.64 2.90 2.42
CA SER A 9 -8.44 4.06 2.81
C SER A 9 -7.62 5.35 2.62
N PRO A 10 -8.05 6.31 1.78
CA PRO A 10 -9.20 6.24 0.89
C PRO A 10 -9.01 5.20 -0.24
N LEU A 11 -10.11 4.79 -0.88
CA LEU A 11 -10.06 3.79 -1.96
C LEU A 11 -9.27 4.27 -3.18
N SER A 12 -9.20 5.59 -3.41
CA SER A 12 -8.41 6.22 -4.48
C SER A 12 -6.92 5.89 -4.41
N GLY A 13 -6.41 5.54 -3.22
CA GLY A 13 -5.01 5.13 -3.08
C GLY A 13 -4.66 3.87 -3.88
N ARG A 14 -5.65 3.02 -4.23
CA ARG A 14 -5.42 1.85 -5.10
C ARG A 14 -5.04 2.22 -6.54
N ASP A 15 -5.37 3.43 -6.97
CA ASP A 15 -5.10 3.90 -8.33
C ASP A 15 -3.69 4.54 -8.44
N VAL A 16 -3.15 5.01 -7.31
CA VAL A 16 -1.89 5.76 -7.25
C VAL A 16 -0.77 5.04 -6.48
N ILE A 17 -1.06 3.98 -5.73
CA ILE A 17 -0.08 3.21 -4.95
C ILE A 17 -0.15 1.73 -5.34
N SER A 18 1.01 1.16 -5.66
CA SER A 18 1.17 -0.25 -6.05
C SER A 18 2.22 -0.95 -5.20
N ILE A 19 2.10 -2.28 -5.07
CA ILE A 19 3.12 -3.13 -4.44
C ILE A 19 3.60 -4.19 -5.42
N ASN A 20 4.91 -4.39 -5.50
CA ASN A 20 5.48 -5.50 -6.25
C ASN A 20 5.21 -6.80 -5.49
N ALA A 21 4.44 -7.71 -6.09
CA ALA A 21 4.03 -8.96 -5.45
C ALA A 21 5.20 -9.92 -5.10
N LYS A 22 6.40 -9.71 -5.66
CA LYS A 22 7.59 -10.55 -5.41
C LYS A 22 8.57 -9.91 -4.43
N THR A 23 8.82 -8.60 -4.56
CA THR A 23 9.82 -7.90 -3.74
C THR A 23 9.23 -7.18 -2.53
N GLY A 24 7.92 -6.88 -2.56
CA GLY A 24 7.27 -6.06 -1.54
C GLY A 24 7.55 -4.56 -1.69
N GLU A 25 8.26 -4.13 -2.74
CA GLU A 25 8.51 -2.71 -3.01
C GLU A 25 7.22 -1.98 -3.32
N ILE A 26 7.04 -0.81 -2.69
CA ILE A 26 5.91 0.07 -2.89
C ILE A 26 6.31 1.17 -3.87
N HIS A 27 5.48 1.38 -4.89
CA HIS A 27 5.72 2.38 -5.94
C HIS A 27 4.48 3.24 -6.14
N LEU A 28 4.70 4.53 -6.38
CA LEU A 28 3.66 5.43 -6.86
C LEU A 28 3.44 5.22 -8.35
N THR A 29 2.18 5.08 -8.75
CA THR A 29 1.73 4.95 -10.14
C THR A 29 1.05 6.21 -10.67
N GLY A 30 0.79 7.18 -9.80
CA GLY A 30 0.18 8.45 -10.14
C GLY A 30 0.73 9.60 -9.29
N VAL A 31 0.15 10.78 -9.50
CA VAL A 31 0.50 12.00 -8.75
C VAL A 31 -0.23 11.99 -7.42
N LEU A 32 0.44 12.49 -6.38
CA LEU A 32 -0.16 12.76 -5.08
C LEU A 32 -0.39 14.26 -4.96
N ASP A 33 -1.57 14.64 -4.50
CA ASP A 33 -1.95 16.03 -4.24
C ASP A 33 -2.36 16.15 -2.78
N PHE A 34 -1.67 17.01 -2.02
CA PHE A 34 -1.87 17.11 -0.57
C PHE A 34 -3.27 17.61 -0.23
N GLU A 35 -3.77 18.56 -1.01
CA GLU A 35 -5.10 19.15 -0.90
C GLU A 35 -6.23 18.15 -1.20
N GLU A 36 -5.94 17.11 -1.99
CA GLU A 36 -6.89 16.04 -2.30
C GLU A 36 -6.88 14.97 -1.20
N VAL A 37 -5.71 14.41 -0.89
CA VAL A 37 -5.54 13.37 0.13
C VAL A 37 -4.18 13.54 0.81
N SER A 38 -4.21 13.83 2.11
CA SER A 38 -2.98 13.97 2.91
C SER A 38 -2.50 12.67 3.55
N VAL A 39 -3.37 11.66 3.72
CA VAL A 39 -3.02 10.40 4.38
C VAL A 39 -3.68 9.20 3.69
N PHE A 40 -2.89 8.15 3.49
CA PHE A 40 -3.34 6.85 3.03
C PHE A 40 -3.07 5.78 4.09
N ASP A 41 -4.10 5.01 4.45
CA ASP A 41 -4.00 3.83 5.32
C ASP A 41 -4.29 2.56 4.52
N PHE A 42 -3.42 1.57 4.62
CA PHE A 42 -3.65 0.28 4.00
C PHE A 42 -2.93 -0.86 4.73
N ARG A 43 -3.27 -2.08 4.37
CA ARG A 43 -2.62 -3.29 4.90
C ARG A 43 -1.85 -4.00 3.81
N ILE A 44 -0.76 -4.64 4.20
CA ILE A 44 -0.06 -5.63 3.37
C ILE A 44 -0.36 -7.01 3.93
N GLU A 45 -0.79 -7.92 3.06
CA GLU A 45 -0.79 -9.35 3.32
C GLU A 45 0.40 -10.01 2.62
N VAL A 46 1.12 -10.84 3.36
CA VAL A 46 2.23 -11.66 2.84
C VAL A 46 1.86 -13.12 3.00
N ARG A 47 1.69 -13.82 1.89
CA ARG A 47 1.31 -15.23 1.88
C ARG A 47 2.49 -16.11 1.48
N ASP A 48 2.74 -17.20 2.21
CA ASP A 48 3.75 -18.19 1.82
C ASP A 48 3.21 -19.21 0.80
N GLN A 49 4.06 -20.17 0.41
CA GLN A 49 3.71 -21.25 -0.51
C GLN A 49 3.55 -22.60 0.21
N GLY A 50 3.34 -22.57 1.53
CA GLY A 50 3.13 -23.78 2.33
C GLY A 50 1.80 -24.47 2.04
N ILE A 51 1.63 -25.66 2.61
CA ILE A 51 0.37 -26.43 2.56
C ILE A 51 0.05 -26.89 4.00
N PRO A 52 -0.90 -26.27 4.70
CA PRO A 52 -1.65 -25.09 4.30
C PRO A 52 -0.76 -23.83 4.26
N PRO A 53 -1.09 -22.84 3.42
CA PRO A 53 -0.33 -21.59 3.35
C PRO A 53 -0.60 -20.73 4.59
N LEU A 54 0.44 -20.05 5.07
CA LEU A 54 0.34 -19.08 6.16
C LEU A 54 0.37 -17.66 5.59
N SER A 55 -0.34 -16.74 6.27
CA SER A 55 -0.36 -15.32 5.95
C SER A 55 0.14 -14.49 7.13
N GLY A 56 0.96 -13.48 6.84
CA GLY A 56 1.32 -12.40 7.75
C GLY A 56 0.68 -11.08 7.31
N HIS A 57 0.45 -10.16 8.26
CA HIS A 57 -0.18 -8.87 7.98
C HIS A 57 0.61 -7.71 8.60
N CYS A 58 0.64 -6.58 7.89
CA CYS A 58 1.22 -5.32 8.35
C CYS A 58 0.26 -4.17 8.00
N ARG A 59 0.21 -3.12 8.83
CA ARG A 59 -0.52 -1.87 8.56
C ARG A 59 0.49 -0.80 8.18
N LEU A 60 0.17 -0.04 7.15
CA LEU A 60 0.94 1.09 6.66
C LEU A 60 0.08 2.35 6.65
N GLU A 61 0.70 3.44 7.06
CA GLU A 61 0.19 4.79 6.97
C GLU A 61 1.20 5.60 6.16
N LEU A 62 0.73 6.23 5.07
CA LEU A 62 1.54 7.04 4.17
C LEU A 62 1.00 8.47 4.24
N GLU A 63 1.83 9.37 4.75
CA GLU A 63 1.54 10.80 4.83
C GLU A 63 2.13 11.49 3.60
N VAL A 64 1.29 12.26 2.90
CA VAL A 64 1.71 13.15 1.82
C VAL A 64 2.21 14.43 2.46
N VAL A 65 3.42 14.84 2.11
CA VAL A 65 4.04 16.07 2.62
C VAL A 65 3.70 17.22 1.68
N ASP A 66 3.17 18.31 2.23
CA ASP A 66 2.99 19.55 1.49
C ASP A 66 4.36 20.13 1.11
N VAL A 67 4.51 20.48 -0.16
CA VAL A 67 5.74 21.05 -0.71
C VAL A 67 5.78 22.58 -0.57
N ASN A 68 4.64 23.21 -0.25
CA ASN A 68 4.47 24.66 -0.24
C ASN A 68 4.40 25.30 1.16
N ASP A 69 4.62 24.54 2.23
CA ASP A 69 4.76 25.05 3.61
C ASP A 69 6.21 25.52 3.91
#